data_AF-A0A9P6D6M7-F1
#
_entry.id   AF-A0A9P6D6M7-F1
#
_cell.length_a   1.000
_cell.length_b   1.000
_cell.length_c   1.000
_cell.angle_alpha   90.00
_cell.angle_beta   90.00
_cell.angle_gamma   90.00
#
_symmetry.space_group_name_H-M   'P 1'
#
loop_
_entity.id
_entity.type
_entity.pdbx_description
1 polymer ?
#
loop_
_entity_poly.entity_id
_entity_poly.type
_entity_poly.pdbx_seq_one_letter_code
_entity_poly.pdbx_strand_id
1 'polypeptide(L)'
;QFAFARVNGDVCLVQISLSASPASKVGTTEVKIFRHEFITIFRLSHSITLSSSDLRILEPIDDEVLKYEEEKETVFLAKELVEQLRRMTDPR
;
A
#
# COMPACT_ATOMS: atom_id res chain seq x y z
N GLN A 1 -5.48 -2.13 6.87
CA GLN A 1 -4.68 -0.91 7.12
C GLN A 1 -3.93 -0.52 5.85
N PHE A 2 -3.95 0.75 5.46
CA PHE A 2 -3.20 1.24 4.30
C PHE A 2 -1.84 1.81 4.70
N ALA A 3 -0.85 1.69 3.81
CA ALA A 3 0.49 2.23 4.01
C ALA A 3 1.20 2.45 2.68
N PHE A 4 2.15 3.39 2.66
CA PHE A 4 3.22 3.35 1.66
C PHE A 4 4.27 2.33 2.09
N ALA A 5 4.61 1.42 1.20
CA ALA A 5 5.60 0.38 1.44
C ALA A 5 6.51 0.23 0.23
N ARG A 6 7.77 -0.15 0.50
CA ARG A 6 8.68 -0.62 -0.53
C ARG A 6 8.51 -2.12 -0.71
N VAL A 7 8.12 -2.51 -1.92
CA VAL A 7 7.92 -3.91 -2.33
C VAL A 7 8.80 -4.15 -3.54
N ASN A 8 9.73 -5.11 -3.45
CA ASN A 8 10.69 -5.43 -4.52
C ASN A 8 11.50 -4.21 -5.05
N GLY A 9 11.70 -3.18 -4.23
CA GLY A 9 12.43 -1.97 -4.59
C GLY A 9 11.56 -0.78 -4.99
N ASP A 10 10.31 -1.02 -5.40
CA ASP A 10 9.36 0.01 -5.78
C ASP A 10 8.51 0.49 -4.59
N VAL A 11 8.24 1.79 -4.51
CA VAL A 11 7.35 2.34 -3.48
C VAL A 11 5.92 2.34 -4.01
N CYS A 12 5.04 1.62 -3.32
CA CYS A 12 3.64 1.43 -3.69
C CYS A 12 2.71 1.72 -2.51
N LEU A 13 1.44 2.01 -2.82
CA LEU A 13 0.37 1.99 -1.84
C LEU A 13 -0.05 0.53 -1.61
N VAL A 14 -0.07 0.09 -0.35
CA VAL A 14 -0.48 -1.27 0.01
C VAL A 14 -1.61 -1.28 1.03
N GLN A 15 -2.49 -2.27 0.94
CA GLN A 15 -3.42 -2.62 2.01
C GLN A 15 -2.96 -3.92 2.65
N ILE A 16 -2.70 -3.88 3.94
CA ILE A 16 -2.27 -5.02 4.75
C ILE A 16 -3.49 -5.64 5.42
N SER A 17 -3.72 -6.93 5.16
CA SER A 17 -4.75 -7.73 5.81
C SER A 17 -4.23 -8.20 7.18
N LEU A 18 -4.71 -7.56 8.25
CA LEU A 18 -4.37 -7.92 9.64
C LEU A 18 -5.02 -9.24 10.12
N SER A 19 -5.84 -9.88 9.28
CA SER A 19 -6.53 -11.13 9.58
C SER A 19 -5.65 -12.39 9.51
N ALA A 20 -4.33 -12.24 9.32
CA ALA A 20 -3.39 -13.34 9.48
C ALA A 20 -3.34 -13.77 10.95
N SER A 21 -4.20 -14.74 11.28
CA SER A 21 -4.30 -15.43 12.57
C SER A 21 -2.90 -15.73 13.14
N PRO A 22 -2.67 -15.63 14.47
CA PRO A 22 -1.37 -15.90 15.11
C PRO A 22 -0.86 -17.34 14.92
N ALA A 23 -1.61 -18.19 14.22
CA ALA A 23 -1.24 -19.56 13.83
C ALA A 23 -0.60 -19.65 12.42
N SER A 24 -0.58 -18.59 11.63
CA SER A 24 0.11 -18.57 10.34
C SER A 24 1.61 -18.49 10.59
N LYS A 25 2.27 -19.64 10.42
CA LYS A 25 3.73 -19.84 10.42
C LYS A 25 4.48 -18.56 10.03
N VAL A 26 5.26 -18.05 10.99
CA VAL A 26 6.38 -17.13 10.84
C VAL A 26 6.60 -16.57 9.42
N GLY A 27 6.12 -15.34 9.22
CA GLY A 27 6.83 -14.40 8.35
C GLY A 27 6.21 -14.01 7.03
N THR A 28 5.02 -14.48 6.64
CA THR A 28 4.36 -14.01 5.40
C THR A 28 3.07 -13.21 5.66
N THR A 29 2.87 -12.14 4.89
CA THR A 29 1.75 -11.21 4.98
C THR A 29 1.10 -11.08 3.61
N GLU A 30 -0.21 -11.29 3.53
CA GLU A 30 -0.99 -11.00 2.33
C GLU A 30 -1.22 -9.49 2.23
N VAL A 31 -0.85 -8.93 1.09
CA VAL A 31 -1.02 -7.51 0.80
C VAL A 31 -1.65 -7.30 -0.57
N LYS A 32 -2.51 -6.29 -0.64
CA LYS A 32 -3.02 -5.76 -1.90
C LYS A 32 -2.14 -4.60 -2.33
N ILE A 33 -1.68 -4.60 -3.58
CA ILE A 33 -0.83 -3.55 -4.15
C ILE A 33 -1.67 -2.65 -5.05
N PHE A 34 -1.69 -1.36 -4.75
CA PHE A 34 -2.39 -0.34 -5.50
C PHE A 34 -1.39 0.52 -6.27
N ARG A 35 -1.64 0.72 -7.57
CA ARG A 35 -0.81 1.54 -8.44
C ARG A 35 -1.45 2.89 -8.66
N HIS A 36 -0.60 3.94 -8.69
CA HIS A 36 -1.04 5.28 -9.06
C HIS A 36 -1.49 5.27 -10.51
N GLU A 37 -2.74 5.67 -10.75
CA GLU A 37 -3.28 5.77 -12.11
C GLU A 37 -3.36 7.24 -12.54
N PHE A 38 -4.04 8.09 -11.76
CA PHE A 38 -4.19 9.51 -12.10
C PHE A 38 -4.51 10.39 -10.89
N ILE A 39 -3.93 11.59 -10.82
CA ILE A 39 -4.11 12.58 -9.73
C ILE A 39 -3.99 11.93 -8.35
N THR A 40 -5.12 11.60 -7.71
CA THR A 40 -5.24 11.04 -6.36
C THR A 40 -5.76 9.60 -6.37
N ILE A 41 -5.99 9.03 -7.56
CA ILE A 41 -6.62 7.74 -7.77
C ILE A 41 -5.56 6.66 -7.88
N PHE A 42 -5.72 5.65 -7.05
CA PHE A 42 -4.95 4.42 -7.06
C PHE A 42 -5.90 3.24 -7.30
N ARG A 43 -5.55 2.36 -8.23
CA ARG A 43 -6.33 1.14 -8.48
C ARG A 43 -5.57 -0.08 -8.02
N LEU A 44 -6.31 -1.07 -7.54
CA LEU A 44 -5.73 -2.37 -7.25
C LEU A 44 -5.05 -2.91 -8.50
N SER A 45 -3.78 -3.25 -8.36
CA SER A 45 -3.02 -3.92 -9.41
C SER A 45 -3.09 -5.43 -9.24
N HIS A 46 -2.81 -5.93 -8.03
CA HIS A 46 -2.83 -7.36 -7.69
C HIS A 46 -2.69 -7.54 -6.18
N SER A 47 -2.97 -8.77 -5.72
CA SER A 47 -2.69 -9.23 -4.36
C SER A 47 -1.50 -10.19 -4.36
N ILE A 48 -0.65 -10.10 -3.34
CA ILE A 48 0.52 -10.97 -3.20
C ILE A 48 0.77 -11.30 -1.72
N THR A 49 1.28 -12.51 -1.47
CA THR A 49 1.78 -12.89 -0.15
C THR A 49 3.29 -12.64 -0.11
N LEU A 50 3.73 -11.72 0.74
CA LEU A 50 5.14 -11.33 0.87
C LEU A 50 5.73 -11.81 2.18
N SER A 51 7.01 -12.15 2.19
CA SER A 51 7.74 -12.33 3.43
C SER A 51 8.01 -10.98 4.10
N SER A 52 8.19 -10.97 5.41
CA SER A 52 8.62 -9.79 6.19
C SER A 52 9.91 -9.13 5.66
N SER A 53 10.76 -9.88 4.96
CA SER A 53 11.98 -9.34 4.31
C SER A 53 11.70 -8.59 3.01
N ASP A 54 10.61 -8.92 2.32
CA ASP A 54 10.26 -8.38 0.99
C ASP A 54 9.30 -7.18 1.09
N LEU A 55 8.72 -6.96 2.27
CA LEU A 55 7.81 -5.86 2.57
C LEU A 55 8.43 -4.95 3.62
N ARG A 56 8.74 -3.71 3.23
CA ARG A 56 9.17 -2.67 4.16
C ARG A 56 8.15 -1.55 4.19
N ILE A 57 7.40 -1.45 5.29
CA ILE A 57 6.50 -0.33 5.54
C ILE A 57 7.35 0.93 5.73
N LEU A 58 7.05 1.97 4.94
CA LEU A 58 7.69 3.28 5.05
C LEU A 58 6.83 4.20 5.91
N GLU A 59 5.53 4.26 5.61
CA GLU A 59 4.62 5.16 6.29
C GLU A 59 3.20 4.59 6.32
N PRO A 60 2.59 4.39 7.50
CA PRO A 60 1.18 4.06 7.60
C PRO A 60 0.33 5.26 7.19
N ILE A 61 -0.79 5.01 6.52
CA ILE A 61 -1.71 6.08 6.10
C ILE A 61 -2.95 6.02 6.98
N ASP A 62 -3.34 7.18 7.51
CA ASP A 62 -4.55 7.33 8.31
C ASP A 62 -5.80 7.22 7.41
N ASP A 63 -6.84 6.58 7.93
CA ASP A 63 -8.09 6.39 7.20
C ASP A 63 -8.81 7.74 6.97
N GLU A 64 -8.49 8.79 7.73
CA GLU A 64 -9.06 10.14 7.52
C GLU A 64 -8.58 10.84 6.24
N VAL A 65 -7.38 10.47 5.74
CA VAL A 65 -6.74 11.09 4.57
C VAL A 65 -6.81 10.21 3.32
N LEU A 66 -7.59 9.13 3.37
CA LEU A 66 -7.88 8.25 2.25
C LEU A 66 -9.38 7.93 2.17
N LYS A 67 -9.82 7.54 0.98
CA LYS A 67 -11.14 6.92 0.77
C LYS A 67 -10.97 5.66 -0.05
N TYR A 68 -11.35 4.52 0.50
CA TYR A 68 -11.34 3.24 -0.21
C TYR A 68 -12.75 2.89 -0.69
N GLU A 69 -12.93 2.74 -2.00
CA GLU A 69 -14.14 2.20 -2.61
C GLU A 69 -13.89 0.71 -2.95
N GLU A 70 -14.25 -0.18 -2.02
CA GLU A 70 -13.94 -1.62 -2.14
C GLU A 70 -14.54 -2.25 -3.39
N GLU A 71 -15.78 -1.90 -3.74
CA GLU A 71 -16.51 -2.42 -4.91
C GLU A 71 -15.78 -2.14 -6.23
N LYS A 72 -15.00 -1.06 -6.28
CA LYS A 72 -14.24 -0.64 -7.47
C LYS A 72 -12.75 -0.87 -7.32
N GLU A 73 -12.33 -1.45 -6.20
CA GLU A 73 -10.93 -1.65 -5.85
C GLU A 73 -10.08 -0.39 -6.05
N THR A 74 -10.65 0.76 -5.70
CA THR A 74 -10.08 2.08 -5.97
C THR A 74 -9.87 2.84 -4.66
N VAL A 75 -8.68 3.39 -4.47
CA VAL A 75 -8.32 4.23 -3.33
C VAL A 75 -8.07 5.64 -3.82
N PHE A 76 -8.68 6.60 -3.13
CA PHE A 76 -8.42 8.01 -3.32
C PHE A 76 -7.57 8.50 -2.15
N LEU A 77 -6.40 9.07 -2.43
CA LEU A 77 -5.53 9.66 -1.41
C LEU A 77 -5.62 11.19 -1.43
N ALA A 78 -5.41 11.84 -0.29
CA ALA A 78 -5.15 13.28 -0.26
C ALA A 78 -3.98 13.65 -1.19
N LYS A 79 -4.04 14.83 -1.82
CA LYS A 79 -3.04 15.28 -2.79
C LYS A 79 -1.65 15.35 -2.15
N GLU A 80 -1.58 15.77 -0.90
CA GLU A 80 -0.37 15.86 -0.10
C GLU A 80 0.35 14.50 -0.01
N LEU A 81 -0.39 13.41 0.15
CA LEU A 81 0.19 12.05 0.20
C LEU A 81 0.73 11.61 -1.17
N VAL A 82 0.10 12.02 -2.27
CA VAL A 82 0.63 11.76 -3.61
C VAL A 82 1.92 12.52 -3.85
N GLU A 83 1.98 13.79 -3.43
CA GLU A 83 3.21 14.58 -3.49
C GLU A 83 4.32 13.97 -2.64
N GLN A 84 3.96 13.42 -1.47
CA GLN A 84 4.89 12.72 -0.61
C GLN A 84 5.39 11.41 -1.24
N LEU A 85 4.50 10.59 -1.81
CA LEU A 85 4.86 9.40 -2.56
C LEU A 85 5.85 9.74 -3.68
N ARG A 86 5.59 10.81 -4.44
CA ARG A 86 6.51 11.28 -5.50
C ARG A 86 7.91 11.57 -4.97
N ARG A 87 8.03 12.21 -3.81
CA ARG A 87 9.32 12.48 -3.15
C ARG A 87 10.03 11.20 -2.72
N MET A 88 9.29 10.15 -2.34
CA MET A 88 9.88 8.85 -1.98
C MET A 88 10.34 8.04 -3.20
N THR A 89 9.69 8.24 -4.35
CA THR A 89 10.00 7.54 -5.61
C THR A 89 11.05 8.23 -6.47
N ASP A 90 11.25 9.54 -6.31
CA ASP A 90 12.15 10.34 -7.14
C ASP A 90 13.51 10.51 -6.43
N PRO A 91 14.62 9.95 -6.96
CA PRO A 91 15.93 9.94 -6.30
C PRO A 91 16.74 11.23 -6.51
N ARG A 92 16.09 12.39 -6.65
CA ARG A 92 16.77 13.68 -6.89
C ARG A 92 17.72 14.08 -5.77
#